data_AF-B4DEX5-F1
#
_entry.id   AF-B4DEX5-F1
#
_cell.length_a   1.000
_cell.length_b   1.000
_cell.length_c   1.000
_cell.angle_alpha   90.00
_cell.angle_beta   90.00
_cell.angle_gamma   90.00
#
_symmetry.space_group_name_H-M   'P 1'
#
loop_
_entity.id
_entity.type
_entity.pdbx_description
1 polymer ?
#
loop_
_entity_poly.entity_id
_entity_poly.type
_entity_poly.pdbx_seq_one_letter_code
_entity_poly.pdbx_strand_id
1 'polypeptide(L)'
;MEIESTFHMYVQPVVHPQLTPFCTELTGIIQAMVDGQPSLQQVLERVDEWMAKEGLLDPNVKSIFVTCGDWDLKVMLPGQCQYLGLPVADYFKQWINLKKAYSFAMGCWPKNGLLDMNKGLSLQHIGRPHSGIDDCKNIANIMKTLAYRGFIFKQTSKPF
;
A
#
# COMPACT_ATOMS: atom_id res chain seq x y z
N MET A 1 -18.60 -2.89 -4.30
CA MET A 1 -17.37 -2.14 -4.00
C MET A 1 -16.68 -1.83 -5.30
N GLU A 2 -16.38 -0.56 -5.54
CA GLU A 2 -15.67 -0.07 -6.72
C GLU A 2 -14.54 0.85 -6.26
N ILE A 3 -13.57 1.11 -7.13
CA ILE A 3 -12.48 2.04 -6.84
C ILE A 3 -12.99 3.44 -7.17
N GLU A 4 -13.04 4.31 -6.17
CA GLU A 4 -13.58 5.68 -6.33
C GLU A 4 -12.50 6.67 -6.80
N SER A 5 -11.27 6.54 -6.31
CA SER A 5 -10.15 7.42 -6.65
C SER A 5 -8.84 6.64 -6.65
N THR A 6 -7.81 7.21 -7.27
CA THR A 6 -6.46 6.62 -7.33
C THR A 6 -5.42 7.73 -7.30
N PHE A 7 -4.46 7.59 -6.39
CA PHE A 7 -3.29 8.44 -6.30
C PHE A 7 -2.03 7.61 -6.52
N HIS A 8 -1.13 8.11 -7.38
CA HIS A 8 0.13 7.46 -7.66
C HIS A 8 1.19 8.49 -8.02
N MET A 9 2.34 8.42 -7.35
CA MET A 9 3.51 9.24 -7.65
C MET A 9 4.78 8.42 -7.45
N TYR A 10 5.77 8.68 -8.30
CA TYR A 10 7.14 8.26 -8.04
C TYR A 10 7.82 9.28 -7.12
N VAL A 11 8.84 8.81 -6.39
CA VAL A 11 9.63 9.62 -5.46
C VAL A 11 11.08 9.56 -5.91
N GLN A 12 11.76 10.71 -5.95
CA GLN A 12 13.20 10.74 -6.21
C GLN A 12 13.96 10.35 -4.93
N PRO A 13 14.76 9.27 -4.93
CA PRO A 13 15.60 8.93 -3.79
C PRO A 13 16.74 9.94 -3.62
N VAL A 14 16.97 10.41 -2.38
CA VAL A 14 18.00 11.43 -2.09
C VAL A 14 19.34 10.80 -1.72
N VAL A 15 19.34 9.68 -0.99
CA VAL A 15 20.57 9.03 -0.47
C VAL A 15 21.27 8.20 -1.54
N HIS A 16 20.51 7.35 -2.24
CA HIS A 16 20.98 6.51 -3.33
C HIS A 16 20.14 6.80 -4.58
N PRO A 17 20.41 7.92 -5.29
CA PRO A 17 19.58 8.37 -6.40
C PRO A 17 19.60 7.44 -7.60
N GLN A 18 20.70 6.70 -7.79
CA GLN A 18 20.83 5.74 -8.89
C GLN A 18 20.20 4.39 -8.51
N LEU A 19 19.17 3.98 -9.24
CA LEU A 19 18.54 2.68 -9.08
C LEU A 19 19.49 1.57 -9.53
N THR A 20 19.56 0.50 -8.74
CA THR A 20 20.32 -0.69 -9.13
C THR A 20 19.57 -1.48 -10.21
N PRO A 21 20.29 -2.32 -11.00
CA PRO A 21 19.64 -3.24 -11.93
C PRO A 21 18.61 -4.14 -11.24
N PHE A 22 18.91 -4.63 -10.04
CA PHE A 22 17.99 -5.44 -9.26
C PHE A 22 16.69 -4.70 -8.93
N CYS A 23 16.76 -3.44 -8.46
CA CYS A 23 15.56 -2.66 -8.16
C CYS A 23 14.72 -2.43 -9.42
N THR A 24 15.38 -2.11 -10.54
CA THR A 24 14.71 -1.91 -11.84
C THR A 24 14.03 -3.18 -12.33
N GLU A 25 14.72 -4.32 -12.29
CA GLU A 25 14.19 -5.62 -12.70
C GLU A 25 13.05 -6.06 -11.78
N LEU A 26 13.19 -5.87 -10.47
CA LEU A 26 12.18 -6.28 -9.51
C LEU A 26 10.91 -5.44 -9.65
N THR A 27 11.03 -4.11 -9.66
CA THR A 27 9.87 -3.19 -9.56
C THR A 27 9.33 -2.72 -10.91
N GLY A 28 10.16 -2.77 -11.96
CA GLY A 28 9.87 -2.17 -13.27
C GLY A 28 10.08 -0.65 -13.32
N ILE A 29 10.50 -0.03 -12.21
CA ILE A 29 10.80 1.40 -12.15
C ILE A 29 12.18 1.64 -12.75
N ILE A 30 12.25 2.44 -13.81
CA ILE A 30 13.51 2.84 -14.45
C ILE A 30 13.97 4.20 -13.93
N GLN A 31 15.26 4.53 -14.10
CA GLN A 31 15.84 5.77 -13.61
C GLN A 31 15.07 7.02 -14.06
N ALA A 32 14.67 7.08 -15.33
CA ALA A 32 13.91 8.20 -15.90
C ALA A 32 12.52 8.40 -15.25
N MET A 33 11.99 7.41 -14.53
CA MET A 33 10.72 7.55 -13.79
C MET A 33 10.91 8.22 -12.43
N VAL A 34 12.11 8.21 -11.86
CA VAL A 34 12.41 8.80 -10.55
C VAL A 34 13.25 10.08 -10.64
N ASP A 35 13.99 10.27 -11.73
CA ASP A 35 14.74 11.49 -11.97
C ASP A 35 13.81 12.71 -12.06
N GLY A 36 14.09 13.74 -11.27
CA GLY A 36 13.31 14.98 -11.23
C GLY A 36 11.93 14.84 -10.60
N GLN A 37 11.60 13.68 -10.01
CA GLN A 37 10.37 13.52 -9.23
C GLN A 37 10.45 14.27 -7.90
N PRO A 38 9.32 14.56 -7.26
CA PRO A 38 9.32 15.20 -5.95
C PRO A 38 10.01 14.34 -4.88
N SER A 39 10.49 15.01 -3.83
CA SER A 39 11.01 14.33 -2.64
C SER A 39 9.90 13.59 -1.90
N LEU A 40 10.26 12.67 -0.99
CA LEU A 40 9.27 11.98 -0.17
C LEU A 40 8.38 12.94 0.61
N GLN A 41 8.96 14.01 1.19
CA GLN A 41 8.20 15.02 1.92
C GLN A 41 7.11 15.64 1.02
N GLN A 42 7.47 16.07 -0.18
CA GLN A 42 6.54 16.68 -1.12
C GLN A 42 5.47 15.70 -1.60
N VAL A 43 5.79 14.41 -1.73
CA VAL A 43 4.79 13.39 -2.07
C VAL A 43 3.85 13.13 -0.89
N LEU A 44 4.33 13.12 0.35
CA LEU A 44 3.48 12.99 1.54
C LEU A 44 2.52 14.18 1.68
N GLU A 45 2.99 15.41 1.42
CA GLU A 45 2.12 16.60 1.36
C GLU A 45 1.02 16.44 0.28
N ARG A 46 1.36 15.88 -0.88
CA ARG A 46 0.37 15.59 -1.94
C ARG A 46 -0.59 14.45 -1.58
N VAL A 47 -0.17 13.49 -0.76
CA VAL A 47 -1.07 12.47 -0.19
C VAL A 47 -2.06 13.12 0.76
N ASP A 48 -1.62 14.05 1.62
CA ASP A 48 -2.50 14.81 2.50
C ASP A 48 -3.55 15.60 1.70
N GLU A 49 -3.12 16.32 0.66
CA GLU A 49 -4.00 17.07 -0.24
C GLU A 49 -5.03 16.17 -0.92
N TRP A 50 -4.59 15.01 -1.44
CA TRP A 50 -5.48 14.05 -2.08
C TRP A 50 -6.48 13.47 -1.06
N MET A 51 -6.03 13.03 0.12
CA MET A 51 -6.93 12.51 1.16
C MET A 51 -7.93 13.55 1.64
N ALA A 52 -7.54 14.82 1.78
CA ALA A 52 -8.45 15.91 2.10
C ALA A 52 -9.51 16.10 1.01
N LYS A 53 -9.08 16.13 -0.26
CA LYS A 53 -9.97 16.28 -1.42
C LYS A 53 -10.99 15.15 -1.52
N GLU A 54 -10.58 13.92 -1.23
CA GLU A 54 -11.46 12.74 -1.23
C GLU A 54 -12.29 12.61 0.06
N GLY A 55 -12.21 13.58 0.98
CA GLY A 55 -13.00 13.59 2.22
C GLY A 55 -12.56 12.57 3.28
N LEU A 56 -11.41 11.91 3.09
CA LEU A 56 -10.91 10.85 3.98
C LEU A 56 -10.35 11.40 5.30
N LEU A 57 -10.15 12.71 5.39
CA LEU A 57 -9.74 13.42 6.61
C LEU A 57 -10.92 13.98 7.41
N ASP A 58 -12.16 13.83 6.93
CA ASP A 58 -13.35 14.22 7.70
C ASP A 58 -13.53 13.25 8.89
N PRO A 59 -13.62 13.73 10.15
CA PRO A 59 -13.79 12.88 11.33
C PRO A 59 -15.09 12.05 11.33
N ASN A 60 -16.07 12.40 10.50
CA ASN A 60 -17.30 11.62 10.31
C ASN A 60 -17.13 10.45 9.33
N VAL A 61 -16.05 10.44 8.54
CA VAL A 61 -15.71 9.38 7.61
C VAL A 61 -14.78 8.38 8.30
N LYS A 62 -15.17 7.11 8.29
CA LYS A 62 -14.33 6.02 8.81
C LYS A 62 -13.54 5.39 7.67
N SER A 63 -12.25 5.64 7.62
CA SER A 63 -11.31 5.04 6.68
C SER A 63 -10.13 4.38 7.40
N ILE A 64 -9.48 3.42 6.73
CA ILE A 64 -8.28 2.75 7.25
C ILE A 64 -7.41 2.29 6.09
N PHE A 65 -6.09 2.37 6.26
CA PHE A 65 -5.15 1.84 5.27
C PHE A 65 -5.16 0.31 5.24
N VAL A 66 -4.86 -0.25 4.08
CA VAL A 66 -4.73 -1.70 3.88
C VAL A 66 -3.42 -2.00 3.16
N THR A 67 -2.65 -2.93 3.69
CA THR A 67 -1.32 -3.30 3.19
C THR A 67 -1.19 -4.82 3.04
N CYS A 68 -0.28 -5.28 2.17
CA CYS A 68 0.02 -6.71 2.02
C CYS A 68 1.15 -7.16 2.96
N GLY A 69 0.88 -7.10 4.26
CA GLY A 69 1.87 -7.36 5.31
C GLY A 69 2.00 -6.18 6.26
N ASP A 70 2.89 -6.28 7.25
CA ASP A 70 3.14 -5.17 8.17
C ASP A 70 4.29 -4.26 7.70
N TRP A 71 5.02 -4.63 6.64
CA TRP A 71 6.27 -3.97 6.24
C TRP A 71 6.11 -2.49 5.91
N ASP A 72 5.10 -2.11 5.11
CA ASP A 72 4.93 -0.75 4.61
C ASP A 72 4.76 0.28 5.75
N LEU A 73 3.80 0.04 6.65
CA LEU A 73 3.40 1.00 7.68
C LEU A 73 3.99 0.72 9.07
N LYS A 74 4.54 -0.47 9.31
CA LYS A 74 5.28 -0.76 10.55
C LYS A 74 6.77 -0.49 10.45
N VAL A 75 7.35 -0.62 9.24
CA VAL A 75 8.82 -0.58 9.05
C VAL A 75 9.23 0.50 8.07
N MET A 76 8.80 0.41 6.81
CA MET A 76 9.38 1.24 5.74
C MET A 76 9.05 2.72 5.88
N LEU A 77 7.77 3.09 5.89
CA LEU A 77 7.39 4.51 5.98
C LEU A 77 7.89 5.14 7.28
N PRO A 78 7.68 4.55 8.48
CA PRO A 78 8.21 5.14 9.72
C PRO A 78 9.74 5.25 9.74
N GLY A 79 10.46 4.22 9.28
CA GLY A 79 11.92 4.24 9.24
C GLY A 79 12.47 5.29 8.27
N GLN A 80 11.85 5.43 7.10
CA GLN A 80 12.23 6.44 6.12
C GLN A 80 11.92 7.86 6.62
N CYS A 81 10.76 8.07 7.25
CA CYS A 81 10.41 9.34 7.88
C CYS A 81 11.39 9.68 9.01
N GLN A 82 11.70 8.72 9.90
CA GLN A 82 12.68 8.90 10.98
C GLN A 82 14.05 9.31 10.43
N TYR A 83 14.52 8.63 9.39
CA TYR A 83 15.82 8.93 8.76
C TYR A 83 15.87 10.35 8.19
N LEU A 84 14.76 10.83 7.61
CA LEU A 84 14.66 12.17 7.01
C LEU A 84 14.21 13.25 8.01
N GLY A 85 13.94 12.92 9.27
CA GLY A 85 13.39 13.86 10.24
C GLY A 85 11.95 14.32 9.93
N LEU A 86 11.18 13.51 9.19
CA LEU A 86 9.80 13.81 8.82
C LEU A 86 8.81 13.23 9.85
N PRO A 87 7.67 13.90 10.09
CA PRO A 87 6.60 13.33 10.89
C PRO A 87 5.89 12.19 10.14
N VAL A 88 5.32 11.26 10.90
CA VAL A 88 4.39 10.24 10.37
C VAL A 88 2.98 10.62 10.80
N ALA A 89 2.11 10.92 9.82
CA ALA A 89 0.71 11.27 10.07
C ALA A 89 -0.04 10.14 10.81
N ASP A 90 -1.01 10.51 11.65
CA ASP A 90 -1.70 9.55 12.52
C ASP A 90 -2.49 8.49 11.75
N TYR A 91 -3.03 8.83 10.58
CA TYR A 91 -3.76 7.89 9.75
C TYR A 91 -2.88 6.76 9.20
N PHE A 92 -1.55 6.92 9.14
CA PHE A 92 -0.62 5.83 8.78
C PHE A 92 -0.34 4.88 9.95
N LYS A 93 -0.78 5.21 11.17
CA LYS A 93 -0.52 4.41 12.38
C LYS A 93 -1.54 3.29 12.59
N GLN A 94 -2.54 3.18 11.73
CA GLN A 94 -3.58 2.16 11.81
C GLN A 94 -3.81 1.54 10.44
N TRP A 95 -3.77 0.20 10.37
CA TRP A 95 -3.98 -0.50 9.11
C TRP A 95 -4.54 -1.92 9.27
N ILE A 96 -5.04 -2.43 8.16
CA ILE A 96 -5.40 -3.82 7.96
C ILE A 96 -4.29 -4.50 7.15
N ASN A 97 -3.69 -5.53 7.73
CA ASN A 97 -2.78 -6.42 7.03
C ASN A 97 -3.62 -7.47 6.32
N LEU A 98 -3.67 -7.37 4.99
CA LEU A 98 -4.49 -8.23 4.15
C LEU A 98 -4.11 -9.71 4.29
N LYS A 99 -2.84 -10.04 4.55
CA LYS A 99 -2.41 -11.44 4.76
C LYS A 99 -3.08 -12.06 5.99
N LYS A 100 -3.21 -11.30 7.08
CA LYS A 100 -3.93 -11.73 8.29
C LYS A 100 -5.42 -11.86 8.01
N ALA A 101 -6.03 -10.85 7.40
CA ALA A 101 -7.45 -10.86 7.03
C ALA A 101 -7.79 -12.07 6.15
N TYR A 102 -7.00 -12.30 5.10
CA TYR A 102 -7.12 -13.47 4.23
C TYR A 102 -6.97 -14.78 5.00
N SER A 103 -5.97 -14.90 5.88
CA SER A 103 -5.76 -16.12 6.67
C SER A 103 -6.92 -16.42 7.60
N PHE A 104 -7.57 -15.40 8.17
CA PHE A 104 -8.79 -15.58 8.95
C PHE A 104 -9.97 -16.01 8.07
N ALA A 105 -10.10 -15.45 6.87
CA ALA A 105 -11.19 -15.76 5.95
C ALA A 105 -11.07 -17.16 5.31
N MET A 106 -9.86 -17.56 4.95
CA MET A 106 -9.58 -18.73 4.10
C MET A 106 -8.92 -19.90 4.86
N GLY A 107 -8.56 -19.72 6.13
CA GLY A 107 -7.95 -20.76 6.97
C GLY A 107 -6.51 -21.11 6.61
N CYS A 108 -5.83 -20.32 5.75
CA CYS A 108 -4.45 -20.57 5.34
C CYS A 108 -3.63 -19.28 5.19
N TRP A 109 -2.34 -19.35 5.52
CA TRP A 109 -1.45 -18.21 5.41
C TRP A 109 -0.89 -18.06 3.98
N PRO A 110 -1.03 -16.88 3.34
CA PRO A 110 -0.52 -16.65 1.99
C PRO A 110 0.96 -16.31 2.04
N LYS A 111 1.84 -17.31 1.89
CA LYS A 111 3.30 -17.13 2.01
C LYS A 111 3.82 -16.11 1.00
N ASN A 112 3.44 -16.25 -0.27
CA ASN A 112 3.82 -15.38 -1.39
C ASN A 112 2.92 -14.14 -1.55
N GLY A 113 2.17 -13.75 -0.51
CA GLY A 113 1.36 -12.53 -0.52
C GLY A 113 0.26 -12.54 -1.57
N LEU A 114 0.19 -11.49 -2.40
CA LEU A 114 -0.88 -11.27 -3.37
C LEU A 114 -1.06 -12.44 -4.36
N LEU A 115 0.03 -13.08 -4.79
CA LEU A 115 -0.02 -14.19 -5.75
C LEU A 115 -0.76 -15.40 -5.16
N ASP A 116 -0.43 -15.79 -3.93
CA ASP A 116 -1.11 -16.90 -3.24
C ASP A 116 -2.58 -16.56 -2.97
N MET A 117 -2.88 -15.32 -2.56
CA MET A 117 -4.26 -14.88 -2.29
C MET A 117 -5.11 -14.86 -3.56
N ASN A 118 -4.57 -14.36 -4.67
CA ASN A 118 -5.24 -14.40 -5.98
C ASN A 118 -5.50 -15.84 -6.40
N LYS A 119 -4.50 -16.72 -6.33
CA LYS A 119 -4.66 -18.14 -6.65
C LYS A 119 -5.74 -18.81 -5.81
N GLY A 120 -5.73 -18.59 -4.50
CA GLY A 120 -6.71 -19.18 -3.57
C GLY A 120 -8.13 -18.64 -3.73
N LEU A 121 -8.31 -17.47 -4.35
CA LEU A 121 -9.60 -16.88 -4.68
C LEU A 121 -10.00 -17.06 -6.14
N SER A 122 -9.18 -17.76 -6.94
CA SER A 122 -9.36 -17.90 -8.40
C SER A 122 -9.42 -16.56 -9.13
N LEU A 123 -8.64 -15.58 -8.68
CA LEU A 123 -8.48 -14.28 -9.31
C LEU A 123 -7.23 -14.28 -10.20
N GLN A 124 -7.32 -13.58 -11.34
CA GLN A 124 -6.14 -13.27 -12.14
C GLN A 124 -5.40 -12.08 -11.54
N HIS A 125 -4.07 -12.13 -11.56
CA HIS A 125 -3.26 -10.99 -11.15
C HIS A 125 -3.42 -9.85 -12.16
N ILE A 126 -3.69 -8.64 -11.67
CA ILE A 126 -3.87 -7.45 -12.49
C ILE A 126 -2.54 -6.73 -12.61
N GLY A 127 -2.05 -6.51 -13.83
CA GLY A 127 -0.84 -5.73 -14.08
C GLY A 127 0.45 -6.47 -13.72
N ARG A 128 1.47 -5.73 -13.31
CA ARG A 128 2.82 -6.25 -13.07
C ARG A 128 3.06 -6.51 -11.58
N PRO A 129 3.53 -7.70 -11.17
CA PRO A 129 3.99 -7.92 -9.80
C PRO A 129 5.06 -6.89 -9.40
N HIS A 130 5.03 -6.45 -8.14
CA HIS A 130 5.96 -5.45 -7.58
C HIS A 130 5.87 -4.05 -8.22
N SER A 131 4.86 -3.78 -9.05
CA SER A 131 4.42 -2.43 -9.37
C SER A 131 3.46 -1.98 -8.28
N GLY A 132 3.82 -0.97 -7.50
CA GLY A 132 3.04 -0.55 -6.32
C GLY A 132 1.57 -0.25 -6.65
N ILE A 133 1.30 0.38 -7.79
CA ILE A 133 -0.09 0.69 -8.21
C ILE A 133 -0.87 -0.54 -8.64
N ASP A 134 -0.23 -1.52 -9.28
CA ASP A 134 -0.88 -2.77 -9.68
C ASP A 134 -1.11 -3.68 -8.46
N ASP A 135 -0.19 -3.69 -7.52
CA ASP A 135 -0.35 -4.36 -6.23
C ASP A 135 -1.56 -3.79 -5.47
N CYS A 136 -1.76 -2.46 -5.47
CA CYS A 136 -2.98 -1.83 -4.93
C CYS A 136 -4.28 -2.30 -5.61
N LYS A 137 -4.29 -2.46 -6.94
CA LYS A 137 -5.46 -3.00 -7.67
C LYS A 137 -5.78 -4.42 -7.24
N ASN A 138 -4.75 -5.26 -7.06
CA ASN A 138 -4.92 -6.63 -6.58
C ASN A 138 -5.41 -6.68 -5.12
N ILE A 139 -4.87 -5.83 -4.23
CA ILE A 139 -5.36 -5.67 -2.85
C ILE A 139 -6.87 -5.35 -2.87
N ALA A 140 -7.28 -4.35 -3.66
CA ALA A 140 -8.68 -3.96 -3.76
C ALA A 140 -9.58 -5.10 -4.29
N ASN A 141 -9.12 -5.85 -5.31
CA ASN A 141 -9.87 -6.96 -5.87
C ASN A 141 -10.04 -8.15 -4.89
N ILE A 142 -8.97 -8.48 -4.15
CA ILE A 142 -9.01 -9.49 -3.08
C ILE A 142 -9.97 -9.04 -1.98
N MET A 143 -9.87 -7.79 -1.53
CA MET A 143 -10.76 -7.24 -0.50
C MET A 143 -12.22 -7.31 -0.91
N LYS A 144 -12.54 -6.85 -2.12
CA LYS A 144 -13.89 -6.91 -2.71
C LYS A 144 -14.42 -8.35 -2.73
N THR A 145 -13.58 -9.30 -3.13
CA THR A 145 -13.96 -10.72 -3.19
C THR A 145 -14.26 -11.30 -1.81
N LEU A 146 -13.42 -11.02 -0.81
CA LEU A 146 -13.65 -11.47 0.57
C LEU A 146 -14.90 -10.81 1.17
N ALA A 147 -15.12 -9.51 0.93
CA ALA A 147 -16.32 -8.81 1.36
C ALA A 147 -17.60 -9.41 0.77
N TYR A 148 -17.61 -9.74 -0.53
CA TYR A 148 -18.74 -10.41 -1.17
C TYR A 148 -19.01 -11.81 -0.62
N ARG A 149 -17.99 -12.47 -0.06
CA ARG A 149 -18.14 -13.74 0.68
C ARG A 149 -18.58 -13.54 2.13
N GLY A 150 -18.91 -12.31 2.54
CA GLY A 150 -19.39 -11.98 3.88
C GLY A 150 -18.28 -11.73 4.92
N PHE A 151 -17.01 -11.65 4.51
CA PHE A 151 -15.93 -11.35 5.46
C PHE A 151 -15.97 -9.89 5.90
N ILE A 152 -15.92 -9.66 7.22
CA ILE A 152 -15.90 -8.33 7.82
C ILE A 152 -14.47 -7.98 8.23
N PHE A 153 -13.90 -6.98 7.56
CA PHE A 153 -12.56 -6.49 7.84
C PHE A 153 -12.49 -5.76 9.19
N LYS A 154 -11.38 -5.97 9.91
CA LYS A 154 -11.06 -5.30 11.18
C LYS A 154 -9.61 -4.85 11.15
N GLN A 155 -9.30 -3.78 11.89
CA GLN A 155 -7.93 -3.35 12.12
C GLN A 155 -7.09 -4.52 12.65
N THR A 156 -5.86 -4.64 12.13
CA THR A 156 -4.92 -5.70 12.56
C THR A 156 -3.58 -5.17 13.05
N SER A 157 -3.31 -3.88 12.83
CA SER A 157 -2.19 -3.20 13.45
C SER A 157 -2.38 -3.18 14.96
N LYS A 158 -1.31 -3.47 15.71
CA LYS A 158 -1.30 -3.27 17.15
C LYS A 158 -1.10 -1.77 17.44
N PRO A 159 -1.59 -1.25 18.57
CA PRO A 159 -1.19 0.06 19.05
C PRO A 159 0.35 0.14 19.13
N PHE A 160 0.90 1.30 18.77
CA PHE A 160 2.33 1.60 18.94
C PHE A 160 2.70 1.66 20.42
#